data_AF-A0A954GJ25-F1
#
_entry.id   AF-A0A954GJ25-F1
#
_cell.length_a   1.000
_cell.length_b   1.000
_cell.length_c   1.000
_cell.angle_alpha   90.00
_cell.angle_beta   90.00
_cell.angle_gamma   90.00
#
_symmetry.space_group_name_H-M   'P 1'
#
loop_
_entity.id
_entity.type
_entity.pdbx_description
1 polymer ?
#
loop_
_entity_poly.entity_id
_entity_poly.type
_entity_poly.pdbx_seq_one_letter_code
_entity_poly.pdbx_strand_id
1 'polypeptide(L)'
;MSLTRADLDDFHEFALGLIEEDGSCSLGDCVRRWEDHKVYEASVAAIREGLADSAAGRSQTVEEAFADIRRELGLPERRPVP
;
A
#
# COMPACT_ATOMS: atom_id res chain seq x y z
N MET A 1 -2.55 -5.16 15.82
CA MET A 1 -1.96 -5.98 14.75
C MET A 1 -1.32 -7.18 15.40
N SER A 2 -1.75 -8.38 15.03
CA SER A 2 -1.18 -9.63 15.53
C SER A 2 -0.01 -10.00 14.62
N LEU A 3 1.17 -10.23 15.18
CA LEU A 3 2.30 -10.76 14.42
C LEU A 3 2.01 -12.23 14.11
N THR A 4 2.06 -12.62 12.83
CA THR A 4 1.86 -14.01 12.42
C THR A 4 3.17 -14.76 12.30
N ARG A 5 3.11 -16.09 12.22
CA ARG A 5 4.28 -16.91 11.94
C ARG A 5 4.86 -16.60 10.56
N ALA A 6 4.01 -16.36 9.56
CA ALA A 6 4.42 -15.98 8.22
C ALA A 6 5.21 -14.66 8.23
N ASP A 7 4.78 -13.66 9.00
CA ASP A 7 5.52 -12.39 9.10
C ASP A 7 6.94 -12.57 9.66
N LEU A 8 7.13 -13.54 10.57
CA LEU A 8 8.45 -13.86 11.12
C LEU A 8 9.33 -14.61 10.13
N ASP A 9 8.76 -15.54 9.36
CA ASP A 9 9.48 -16.29 8.35
C ASP A 9 9.91 -15.35 7.20
N ASP A 10 9.00 -14.46 6.74
CA ASP A 10 9.28 -13.41 5.76
C ASP A 10 10.41 -12.46 6.22
N PHE A 11 10.34 -11.98 7.46
CA PHE A 11 11.39 -11.11 8.03
C PHE A 11 12.74 -11.83 8.10
N HIS A 12 12.74 -13.10 8.47
CA HIS A 12 13.96 -13.90 8.57
C HIS A 12 14.62 -14.07 7.20
N GLU A 13 13.85 -14.38 6.15
CA GLU A 13 14.37 -14.47 4.78
C GLU A 13 14.93 -13.13 4.30
N PHE A 14 14.21 -12.03 4.55
CA PHE A 14 14.68 -10.68 4.21
C PHE A 14 15.99 -10.33 4.92
N ALA A 15 16.08 -10.58 6.23
CA ALA A 15 17.26 -10.26 7.02
C ALA A 15 18.48 -11.07 6.57
N LEU A 16 18.29 -12.34 6.19
CA LEU A 16 19.36 -13.17 5.63
C LEU A 16 19.87 -12.60 4.30
N GLY A 17 18.98 -12.27 3.37
CA GLY A 17 19.37 -11.67 2.09
C GLY A 17 20.13 -10.35 2.28
N LEU A 18 19.68 -9.52 3.22
CA LEU A 18 20.35 -8.27 3.55
C LEU A 18 21.77 -8.47 4.11
N ILE A 19 21.97 -9.48 4.95
CA ILE A 19 23.29 -9.82 5.51
C ILE A 19 24.21 -10.39 4.43
N GLU A 20 23.68 -11.17 3.49
CA GLU A 20 24.46 -11.70 2.36
C GLU A 20 24.94 -10.59 1.42
N GLU A 21 24.14 -9.54 1.21
CA GLU A 21 24.48 -8.40 0.35
C GLU A 21 25.41 -7.39 1.04
N ASP A 22 25.08 -6.93 2.25
CA ASP A 22 25.78 -5.85 2.95
C ASP A 22 26.86 -6.37 3.94
N GLY A 23 26.99 -7.69 4.09
CA GLY A 23 27.99 -8.35 4.95
C GLY A 23 27.69 -8.32 6.46
N SER A 24 26.93 -7.34 6.95
CA SER A 24 26.39 -7.33 8.31
C SER A 24 25.25 -6.33 8.48
N CYS A 25 24.29 -6.65 9.34
CA CYS A 25 23.19 -5.77 9.70
C CYS A 25 22.87 -5.94 11.19
N SER A 26 22.69 -4.83 11.91
CA SER A 26 22.18 -4.91 13.28
C SER A 26 20.70 -5.27 13.24
N LEU A 27 20.21 -6.00 14.25
CA LEU A 27 18.79 -6.38 14.29
C LEU A 27 17.85 -5.17 14.17
N GLY A 28 18.19 -4.05 14.83
CA GLY A 28 17.41 -2.82 14.76
C GLY A 28 17.40 -2.16 13.39
N ASP A 29 18.50 -2.23 12.64
CA ASP A 29 18.55 -1.71 11.27
C ASP A 29 17.82 -2.64 10.29
N CYS A 30 17.89 -3.96 10.51
CA CYS A 30 17.16 -4.95 9.72
C CYS A 30 15.65 -4.77 9.87
N VAL A 31 15.16 -4.54 11.09
CA VAL A 31 13.74 -4.23 11.34
C VAL A 31 13.31 -2.94 10.64
N ARG A 32 14.10 -1.87 10.75
CA ARG A 32 13.78 -0.58 10.09
C ARG A 32 13.69 -0.72 8.58
N ARG A 33 14.68 -1.37 7.97
CA ARG A 33 14.71 -1.61 6.52
C ARG A 33 13.59 -2.54 6.07
N TRP A 34 13.19 -3.50 6.91
CA TRP A 34 12.04 -4.36 6.64
C TRP A 34 10.74 -3.57 6.62
N GLU A 35 10.53 -2.66 7.57
CA GLU A 35 9.34 -1.78 7.56
C GLU A 35 9.27 -0.94 6.28
N ASP A 36 10.40 -0.33 5.88
CA ASP A 36 10.50 0.43 4.63
C ASP A 36 10.19 -0.45 3.41
N HIS A 37 10.72 -1.68 3.40
CA HIS A 37 10.46 -2.66 2.34
C HIS A 37 8.97 -3.01 2.24
N LYS A 38 8.30 -3.29 3.36
CA LYS A 38 6.86 -3.61 3.37
C LYS A 38 6.00 -2.44 2.89
N VAL A 39 6.35 -1.21 3.26
CA VAL A 39 5.66 -0.01 2.76
C VAL A 39 5.86 0.13 1.25
N TYR A 40 7.07 -0.12 0.76
CA TYR A 40 7.35 -0.11 -0.67
C TYR A 40 6.54 -1.18 -1.42
N GLU A 41 6.53 -2.43 -0.96
CA GLU A 41 5.76 -3.51 -1.57
C GLU A 41 4.25 -3.20 -1.61
N ALA A 42 3.70 -2.70 -0.51
CA ALA A 42 2.30 -2.28 -0.44
C ALA A 42 1.99 -1.16 -1.45
N SER A 43 2.90 -0.20 -1.60
CA SER A 43 2.75 0.90 -2.55
C SER A 43 2.78 0.39 -4.01
N VAL A 44 3.70 -0.52 -4.32
CA VAL A 44 3.79 -1.14 -5.66
C VAL A 44 2.54 -1.97 -5.95
N ALA A 45 2.05 -2.74 -4.98
CA ALA A 45 0.83 -3.52 -5.12
C ALA A 45 -0.38 -2.62 -5.42
N ALA A 46 -0.56 -1.54 -4.67
CA ALA A 46 -1.63 -0.57 -4.88
C ALA A 46 -1.55 0.10 -6.28
N ILE A 47 -0.34 0.43 -6.75
CA ILE A 47 -0.15 0.97 -8.11
C ILE A 47 -0.56 -0.06 -9.16
N ARG A 48 -0.15 -1.33 -9.01
CA ARG A 48 -0.50 -2.41 -9.95
C ARG A 48 -2.01 -2.63 -10.02
N GLU A 49 -2.67 -2.61 -8.86
CA GLU A 49 -4.13 -2.68 -8.77
C GLU A 49 -4.79 -1.52 -9.51
N GLY A 50 -4.37 -0.27 -9.24
CA GLY A 50 -4.90 0.90 -9.93
C GLY A 50 -4.69 0.87 -11.45
N LEU A 51 -3.56 0.34 -11.93
CA LEU A 51 -3.33 0.13 -13.37
C LEU A 51 -4.27 -0.93 -13.95
N ALA A 52 -4.52 -2.03 -13.22
CA ALA A 52 -5.45 -3.07 -13.64
C ALA A 52 -6.90 -2.57 -13.67
N ASP A 53 -7.30 -1.75 -12.71
CA ASP A 53 -8.61 -1.09 -12.69
C ASP A 53 -8.78 -0.13 -13.86
N SER A 54 -7.76 0.66 -14.16
CA SER A 54 -7.76 1.57 -15.30
C SER A 54 -7.87 0.81 -16.63
N ALA A 55 -7.10 -0.27 -16.80
CA ALA A 55 -7.16 -1.12 -17.99
C ALA A 55 -8.53 -1.81 -18.17
N ALA A 56 -9.21 -2.10 -17.06
CA ALA A 56 -10.55 -2.70 -17.06
C ALA A 56 -11.69 -1.67 -17.13
N GLY A 57 -11.39 -0.36 -17.21
CA GLY A 57 -12.39 0.70 -17.24
C GLY A 57 -13.15 0.89 -15.92
N ARG A 58 -12.57 0.46 -14.79
CA ARG A 58 -13.12 0.65 -13.44
C ARG A 58 -12.72 1.98 -12.81
N SER A 59 -12.04 2.84 -13.55
CA SER A 59 -11.74 4.22 -13.14
C SER A 59 -13.02 5.06 -13.12
N GLN A 60 -13.13 5.95 -12.14
CA GLN A 60 -14.16 6.98 -12.09
C GLN A 60 -13.53 8.37 -12.16
N THR A 61 -14.29 9.34 -12.63
CA THR A 61 -13.91 10.75 -12.57
C THR A 61 -13.85 11.24 -11.12
N VAL A 62 -13.14 12.35 -10.90
CA VAL A 62 -13.07 12.98 -9.58
C VAL A 62 -14.46 13.43 -9.14
N GLU A 63 -15.27 13.93 -10.07
CA GLU A 63 -16.65 14.36 -9.83
C GLU A 63 -17.53 13.21 -9.35
N GLU A 64 -17.47 12.05 -10.02
CA GLU A 64 -18.19 10.83 -9.64
C GLU A 64 -17.75 10.34 -8.25
N ALA A 65 -16.44 10.26 -8.00
CA ALA A 65 -15.91 9.86 -6.69
C ALA A 65 -16.40 10.77 -5.55
N PHE A 66 -16.41 12.09 -5.77
CA PHE A 66 -16.92 13.04 -4.79
C PHE A 66 -18.45 12.97 -4.61
N ALA A 67 -19.21 12.63 -5.65
CA ALA A 67 -20.64 12.42 -5.54
C ALA A 67 -20.95 11.18 -4.70
N ASP A 68 -20.21 10.09 -4.89
CA ASP A 68 -20.36 8.86 -4.12
C ASP A 68 -20.00 9.06 -2.65
N ILE A 69 -18.86 9.69 -2.33
CA ILE A 69 -18.48 10.03 -0.95
C ILE A 69 -19.56 10.89 -0.27
N ARG A 70 -20.12 11.87 -0.97
CA ARG A 70 -21.22 12.69 -0.41
C ARG A 70 -22.45 11.86 -0.14
N ARG A 71 -22.81 10.95 -1.04
CA ARG A 71 -23.95 10.05 -0.88
C ARG A 71 -23.77 9.15 0.35
N GLU A 72 -22.59 8.57 0.53
CA GLU A 72 -22.25 7.74 1.70
C GLU A 72 -22.34 8.52 3.02
N LEU A 73 -21.95 9.80 3.00
CA LEU A 73 -21.99 10.68 4.16
C LEU A 73 -23.33 11.42 4.36
N GLY A 74 -24.32 11.18 3.50
CA GLY A 74 -25.63 11.86 3.56
C GLY A 74 -25.58 13.36 3.24
N LEU A 75 -24.57 13.81 2.51
CA LEU A 75 -24.38 15.21 2.12
C LEU A 75 -25.08 15.51 0.79
N PRO A 76 -25.64 16.72 0.60
CA PRO A 76 -26.24 17.12 -0.67
C PRO A 76 -25.17 17.22 -1.77
N GLU A 77 -25.55 16.85 -2.99
CA GLU A 77 -24.68 17.03 -4.16
C GLU A 77 -24.33 18.51 -4.35
N ARG A 78 -23.08 18.77 -4.74
CA ARG A 78 -22.64 20.14 -5.02
C ARG A 78 -23.41 20.66 -6.23
N ARG A 79 -24.10 21.79 -6.09
CA ARG A 79 -24.63 22.53 -7.26
C ARG A 79 -23.45 22.86 -8.19
N PRO A 80 -23.58 22.64 -9.51
CA PRO A 80 -22.60 23.15 -10.46
C PRO A 80 -22.52 24.67 -10.30
N VAL A 81 -21.30 25.18 -10.07
CA VAL A 81 -21.04 26.62 -10.11
C VAL A 81 -20.97 26.99 -11.60
N PRO A 82 -21.75 27.98 -12.06
CA PRO A 82 -21.79 28.38 -13.47
C PRO A 82 -20.45 28.93 -13.96
#